data_AF-A0A838WG67-F1
#
_entry.id   AF-A0A838WG67-F1
#
_cell.length_a   1.000
_cell.length_b   1.000
_cell.length_c   1.000
_cell.angle_alpha   90.00
_cell.angle_beta   90.00
_cell.angle_gamma   90.00
#
_symmetry.space_group_name_H-M   'P 1'
#
loop_
_entity.id
_entity.type
_entity.pdbx_description
1 polymer ?
#
loop_
_entity_poly.entity_id
_entity_poly.type
_entity_poly.pdbx_seq_one_letter_code
_entity_poly.pdbx_strand_id
1 'polypeptide(L)'
;MIPSVLANQIRNYVEDFISTTFHPTNSPFKNLIGDFLHPPIIREREGESGEESGVYQPGNNVCKGPYVSLGMPFKTGSIGRDFFPHIPLDFIPYLHQQEAFTRLMPPHYHSTLIATGTGSGKTECFLIPVLEHCRIYSQEGGIKAILIYPMNALATDQAKRIAKFINSIPSLKGKVTAGLYVGEEDENPTKVMTKEKVITDKQTLLASPPDILLTNYKMLDYLLIQPNSQSLW
;
A
#
# COMPACT_ATOMS: atom_id res chain seq x y z
N MET A 1 14.79 11.21 -29.35
CA MET A 1 13.47 11.81 -29.08
C MET A 1 13.67 12.86 -27.99
N ILE A 2 13.30 14.12 -28.23
CA ILE A 2 13.55 15.21 -27.27
C ILE A 2 12.43 15.18 -26.21
N PRO A 3 12.73 15.00 -24.90
CA PRO A 3 11.70 14.85 -23.86
C PRO A 3 10.69 16.00 -23.79
N SER A 4 11.11 17.23 -24.11
CA SER A 4 10.22 18.40 -24.18
C SER A 4 9.20 18.31 -25.31
N VAL A 5 9.59 17.74 -26.46
CA VAL A 5 8.68 17.52 -27.60
C VAL A 5 7.63 16.47 -27.25
N LEU A 6 8.05 15.36 -26.63
CA LEU A 6 7.13 14.31 -26.17
C LEU A 6 6.17 14.82 -25.09
N ALA A 7 6.66 15.61 -24.13
CA ALA A 7 5.82 16.21 -23.09
C ALA A 7 4.76 17.17 -23.67
N ASN A 8 5.11 17.94 -24.71
CA ASN A 8 4.15 18.78 -25.42
C ASN A 8 3.12 17.94 -26.20
N GLN A 9 3.55 16.86 -26.86
CA GLN A 9 2.63 15.95 -27.54
C GLN A 9 1.64 15.28 -26.59
N ILE A 10 2.12 14.78 -25.44
CA ILE A 10 1.27 14.19 -24.41
C ILE A 10 0.28 15.23 -23.86
N ARG A 11 0.74 16.46 -23.62
CA ARG A 11 -0.13 17.55 -23.16
C ARG A 11 -1.27 17.81 -24.14
N ASN A 12 -0.95 18.04 -25.40
CA ASN A 12 -1.95 18.32 -26.44
C ASN A 12 -2.93 17.15 -26.56
N TYR A 13 -2.44 15.91 -26.54
CA TYR A 13 -3.29 14.73 -26.62
C TYR A 13 -4.25 14.60 -25.42
N VAL A 14 -3.78 14.90 -24.21
CA VAL A 14 -4.63 14.88 -23.01
C VAL A 14 -5.65 16.01 -23.04
N GLU A 15 -5.28 17.21 -23.48
CA GLU A 15 -6.22 18.34 -23.66
C GLU A 15 -7.29 18.00 -24.71
N ASP A 16 -6.89 17.45 -25.86
CA ASP A 16 -7.80 17.01 -26.93
C ASP A 16 -8.72 15.89 -26.44
N PHE A 17 -8.20 14.91 -25.69
CA PHE A 17 -9.00 13.83 -25.14
C PHE A 17 -10.04 14.34 -24.12
N ILE A 18 -9.63 15.22 -23.20
CA ILE A 18 -10.54 15.78 -22.19
C ILE A 18 -11.63 16.62 -22.87
N SER A 19 -11.25 17.46 -23.84
CA SER A 19 -12.19 18.34 -24.54
C SER A 19 -13.21 17.57 -25.39
N THR A 20 -12.83 16.44 -25.97
CA THR A 20 -13.71 15.60 -26.81
C THR A 20 -14.53 14.58 -26.02
N THR A 21 -14.01 14.10 -24.89
CA THR A 21 -14.70 13.07 -24.07
C THR A 21 -15.75 13.71 -23.16
N PHE A 22 -15.46 14.89 -22.61
CA PHE A 22 -16.34 15.58 -21.68
C PHE A 22 -17.00 16.77 -22.37
N HIS A 23 -18.20 16.56 -22.89
CA HIS A 23 -19.03 17.61 -23.47
C HIS A 23 -20.25 17.89 -22.60
N PRO A 24 -20.21 18.92 -21.72
CA PRO A 24 -21.37 19.31 -20.94
C PRO A 24 -22.48 19.81 -21.87
N THR A 25 -23.63 19.15 -21.84
CA THR A 25 -24.81 19.53 -22.64
C THR A 25 -25.66 20.60 -21.95
N ASN A 26 -25.43 20.87 -20.67
CA ASN A 26 -26.19 21.84 -19.88
C ASN A 26 -25.60 23.26 -20.02
N SER A 27 -26.45 24.23 -20.31
CA SER A 27 -26.08 25.63 -20.62
C SER A 27 -25.13 26.29 -19.60
N PRO A 28 -25.34 26.16 -18.27
CA PRO A 28 -24.45 26.74 -17.26
C PRO A 28 -23.02 26.17 -17.26
N PHE A 29 -22.83 24.97 -17.82
CA PHE A 29 -21.54 24.26 -17.81
C PHE A 29 -20.91 24.17 -19.20
N LYS A 30 -21.48 24.85 -20.20
CA LYS A 30 -21.05 24.75 -21.61
C LYS A 30 -19.56 25.02 -21.81
N ASN A 31 -18.98 25.93 -21.02
CA ASN A 31 -17.57 26.31 -21.10
C ASN A 31 -16.69 25.65 -20.03
N LEU A 32 -17.25 24.81 -19.14
CA LEU A 32 -16.56 24.26 -17.97
C LEU A 32 -15.20 23.63 -18.31
N ILE A 33 -15.16 22.83 -19.38
CA ILE A 33 -13.93 22.16 -19.80
C ILE A 33 -12.96 23.15 -20.45
N GLY A 34 -13.44 24.09 -21.26
CA GLY A 34 -12.61 25.15 -21.83
C GLY A 34 -11.97 26.03 -20.76
N ASP A 35 -12.76 26.45 -19.77
CA ASP A 35 -12.31 27.26 -18.63
C ASP A 35 -11.36 26.47 -17.70
N PHE A 36 -11.51 25.15 -17.61
CA PHE A 36 -10.58 24.29 -16.88
C PHE A 36 -9.24 24.13 -17.61
N LEU A 37 -9.25 23.89 -18.93
CA LEU A 37 -8.03 23.71 -19.74
C LEU A 37 -7.27 25.05 -19.91
N HIS A 38 -8.02 26.15 -20.02
CA HIS A 38 -7.51 27.49 -20.27
C HIS A 38 -8.11 28.48 -19.28
N PRO A 39 -7.68 28.43 -18.00
CA PRO A 39 -8.20 29.32 -16.98
C PRO A 39 -7.99 30.79 -17.37
N PRO A 40 -9.00 31.65 -17.22
CA PRO A 40 -8.89 33.06 -17.58
C PRO A 40 -7.82 33.74 -16.74
N ILE A 41 -7.18 34.75 -17.33
CA ILE A 41 -6.19 35.59 -16.65
C ILE A 41 -6.88 36.34 -15.51
N ILE A 42 -6.50 36.03 -14.27
CA ILE A 42 -6.99 36.74 -13.09
C ILE A 42 -6.14 38.00 -12.92
N ARG A 43 -6.78 39.18 -12.98
CA ARG A 43 -6.16 40.44 -12.53
C ARG A 43 -6.52 40.62 -11.07
N GLU A 44 -5.53 40.56 -10.19
CA GLU A 44 -5.73 40.99 -8.80
C GLU A 44 -5.94 42.51 -8.77
N ARG A 45 -7.03 42.96 -8.14
CA ARG A 45 -7.20 44.37 -7.77
C ARG A 45 -6.91 44.47 -6.28
N GLU A 46 -5.80 45.10 -5.91
CA GLU A 46 -5.60 45.59 -4.55
C GLU A 46 -5.50 47.12 -4.54
N GLY A 47 -6.25 47.73 -3.61
CA GLY A 47 -5.99 49.07 -3.07
C GLY A 47 -6.28 50.28 -3.98
N GLU A 48 -6.73 51.38 -3.35
CA GLU A 48 -7.01 52.67 -4.00
C GLU A 48 -5.75 53.41 -4.51
N SER A 49 -4.55 52.84 -4.37
CA SER A 49 -3.30 53.38 -4.89
C SER A 49 -2.88 52.61 -6.14
N GLY A 50 -3.29 53.12 -7.31
CA GLY A 50 -3.15 52.49 -8.63
C GLY A 50 -1.71 52.29 -9.12
N GLU A 51 -1.00 51.34 -8.54
CA GLU A 51 0.19 50.73 -9.15
C GLU A 51 -0.18 49.35 -9.72
N GLU A 52 -0.06 49.19 -11.04
CA GLU A 52 -0.36 47.95 -11.75
C GLU A 52 0.61 46.83 -11.35
N SER A 53 0.13 45.85 -10.58
CA SER A 53 0.86 44.62 -10.29
C SER A 53 0.53 43.51 -11.30
N GLY A 54 1.53 42.66 -11.56
CA GLY A 54 1.68 41.85 -12.78
C GLY A 54 0.53 40.91 -13.16
N VAL A 55 0.48 40.61 -14.46
CA VAL A 55 -0.43 39.63 -15.08
C VAL A 55 -0.03 38.21 -14.68
N TYR A 56 -0.79 37.56 -13.80
CA TYR A 56 -0.65 36.13 -13.53
C TYR A 56 -1.43 35.35 -14.61
N GLN A 57 -0.72 34.63 -15.48
CA GLN A 57 -1.33 33.57 -16.28
C GLN A 57 -1.32 32.30 -15.41
N PRO A 58 -2.48 31.78 -14.97
CA PRO A 58 -2.51 30.48 -14.33
C PRO A 58 -2.03 29.46 -15.35
N GLY A 59 -0.95 28.72 -15.06
CA GLY A 59 -0.52 27.62 -15.91
C GLY A 59 -1.66 26.61 -16.12
N ASN A 60 -1.69 25.94 -17.27
CA ASN A 60 -2.70 24.93 -17.61
C ASN A 60 -2.95 23.96 -16.44
N ASN A 61 -4.21 23.83 -15.99
CA ASN A 61 -4.60 22.97 -14.86
C ASN A 61 -4.33 21.48 -15.09
N VAL A 62 -4.19 21.06 -16.35
CA VAL A 62 -3.84 19.67 -16.74
C VAL A 62 -2.36 19.40 -16.56
N CYS A 63 -1.50 20.39 -16.82
CA CYS A 63 -0.06 20.22 -16.89
C CYS A 63 0.64 21.29 -16.05
N LYS A 64 0.97 20.94 -14.81
CA LYS A 64 1.64 21.87 -13.89
C LYS A 64 3.17 21.95 -14.07
N GLY A 65 3.67 21.56 -15.23
CA GLY A 65 5.10 21.62 -15.60
C GLY A 65 5.94 20.44 -15.11
N PRO A 66 7.25 20.43 -15.44
CA PRO A 66 8.17 19.40 -14.96
C PRO A 66 8.42 19.58 -13.46
N TYR A 67 8.07 18.58 -12.67
CA TYR A 67 8.42 18.55 -11.26
C TYR A 67 9.70 17.77 -11.05
N VAL A 68 10.67 18.40 -10.39
CA VAL A 68 11.82 17.69 -9.82
C VAL A 68 11.48 17.41 -8.37
N SER A 69 11.13 16.15 -8.07
CA SER A 69 10.98 15.71 -6.68
C SER A 69 12.34 15.26 -6.17
N LEU A 70 12.92 16.01 -5.23
CA LEU A 70 14.11 15.59 -4.49
C LEU A 70 13.65 14.82 -3.25
N GLY A 71 13.62 13.50 -3.35
CA GLY A 71 13.40 12.64 -2.19
C GLY A 71 14.61 12.71 -1.27
N MET A 72 14.48 13.35 -0.10
CA MET A 72 15.51 13.23 0.93
C MET A 72 15.61 11.78 1.39
N PRO A 73 16.82 11.25 1.64
CA PRO A 73 16.98 9.91 2.18
C PRO A 73 16.28 9.80 3.54
N PHE A 74 15.66 8.65 3.81
CA PHE A 74 15.09 8.39 5.13
C PHE A 74 16.20 8.37 6.19
N LYS A 75 15.89 8.91 7.36
CA LYS A 75 16.81 8.89 8.50
C LYS A 75 17.11 7.45 8.89
N THR A 76 18.38 7.09 8.97
CA THR A 76 18.81 5.78 9.44
C THR A 76 18.56 5.64 10.95
N GLY A 77 18.20 4.44 11.35
CA GLY A 77 18.02 4.10 12.76
C GLY A 77 19.34 3.95 13.52
N SER A 78 19.30 4.05 14.85
CA SER A 78 20.48 3.99 15.72
C SER A 78 20.83 2.59 16.22
N ILE A 79 19.84 1.69 16.33
CA ILE A 79 19.96 0.36 16.98
C ILE A 79 20.61 -0.72 16.08
N GLY A 80 20.86 -0.45 14.80
CA GLY A 80 21.49 -1.42 13.89
C GLY A 80 20.53 -2.55 13.44
N ARG A 81 21.09 -3.71 13.08
CA ARG A 81 20.35 -4.84 12.46
C ARG A 81 19.80 -5.87 13.46
N ASP A 82 20.29 -5.86 14.69
CA ASP A 82 20.05 -6.92 15.68
C ASP A 82 18.74 -6.74 16.46
N PHE A 83 17.72 -6.16 15.82
CA PHE A 83 16.43 -5.90 16.46
C PHE A 83 15.64 -7.19 16.70
N PHE A 84 15.78 -8.17 15.80
CA PHE A 84 15.11 -9.47 15.86
C PHE A 84 16.15 -10.60 15.79
N PRO A 85 16.57 -11.20 16.92
CA PRO A 85 17.65 -12.18 16.95
C PRO A 85 17.44 -13.41 16.06
N HIS A 86 16.17 -13.78 15.83
CA HIS A 86 15.81 -14.96 15.04
C HIS A 86 15.36 -14.63 13.62
N ILE A 87 15.15 -13.35 13.27
CA ILE A 87 14.72 -12.93 11.94
C ILE A 87 15.77 -11.95 11.41
N PRO A 88 16.81 -12.44 10.70
CA PRO A 88 17.89 -11.57 10.25
C PRO A 88 17.38 -10.50 9.29
N LEU A 89 17.80 -9.26 9.51
CA LEU A 89 17.48 -8.13 8.63
C LEU A 89 18.61 -7.93 7.61
N ASP A 90 18.28 -8.04 6.33
CA ASP A 90 19.22 -7.79 5.22
C ASP A 90 19.56 -6.30 5.05
N PHE A 91 18.93 -5.42 5.82
CA PHE A 91 19.06 -3.97 5.76
C PHE A 91 19.21 -3.36 7.16
N ILE A 92 19.77 -2.15 7.23
CA ILE A 92 19.74 -1.34 8.45
C ILE A 92 18.37 -0.62 8.48
N PRO A 93 17.54 -0.83 9.50
CA PRO A 93 16.24 -0.19 9.57
C PRO A 93 16.32 1.33 9.58
N TYR A 94 15.42 1.99 8.87
CA TYR A 94 15.18 3.42 9.02
C TYR A 94 14.57 3.74 10.39
N LEU A 95 14.64 5.00 10.80
CA LEU A 95 14.12 5.44 12.09
C LEU A 95 12.64 5.08 12.27
N HIS A 96 11.80 5.30 11.25
CA HIS A 96 10.36 4.96 11.32
C HIS A 96 10.12 3.46 11.44
N GLN A 97 11.00 2.61 10.88
CA GLN A 97 10.93 1.16 11.06
C GLN A 97 11.29 0.78 12.49
N GLN A 98 12.35 1.36 13.07
CA GLN A 98 12.74 1.10 14.46
C GLN A 98 11.67 1.55 15.45
N GLU A 99 11.08 2.72 15.24
CA GLU A 99 9.97 3.22 16.04
C GLU A 99 8.77 2.28 15.95
N ALA A 100 8.42 1.81 14.74
CA ALA A 100 7.36 0.82 14.55
C ALA A 100 7.68 -0.50 15.26
N PHE A 101 8.90 -1.02 15.13
CA PHE A 101 9.31 -2.25 15.79
C PHE A 101 9.22 -2.13 17.30
N THR A 102 9.75 -1.04 17.88
CA THR A 102 9.70 -0.79 19.33
C THR A 102 8.27 -0.80 19.87
N ARG A 103 7.31 -0.28 19.10
CA ARG A 103 5.89 -0.22 19.48
C ARG A 103 5.13 -1.52 19.28
N LEU A 104 5.55 -2.34 18.32
CA LEU A 104 4.86 -3.55 17.89
C LEU A 104 5.51 -4.84 18.39
N MET A 105 6.50 -4.75 19.29
CA MET A 105 7.17 -5.92 19.87
C MET A 105 6.50 -6.41 21.17
N PRO A 106 6.62 -7.72 21.48
CA PRO A 106 6.30 -8.24 22.80
C PRO A 106 7.15 -7.57 23.91
N PRO A 107 6.66 -7.55 25.16
CA PRO A 107 5.37 -8.07 25.62
C PRO A 107 4.20 -7.06 25.45
N HIS A 108 4.48 -5.83 25.00
CA HIS A 108 3.49 -4.75 24.95
C HIS A 108 3.30 -4.20 23.55
N TYR A 109 2.19 -4.60 22.93
CA TYR A 109 1.79 -4.12 21.61
C TYR A 109 1.03 -2.80 21.71
N HIS A 110 1.43 -1.82 20.91
CA HIS A 110 0.76 -0.53 20.83
C HIS A 110 0.18 -0.32 19.42
N SER A 111 -1.09 0.10 19.34
CA SER A 111 -1.70 0.52 18.08
C SER A 111 -0.82 1.59 17.41
N THR A 112 -0.42 1.35 16.17
CA THR A 112 0.61 2.16 15.50
C THR A 112 0.17 2.55 14.09
N LEU A 113 0.21 3.85 13.80
CA LEU A 113 -0.01 4.40 12.47
C LEU A 113 1.35 4.71 11.82
N ILE A 114 1.64 4.09 10.68
CA ILE A 114 2.89 4.31 9.94
C ILE A 114 2.60 5.23 8.76
N ALA A 115 2.99 6.51 8.89
CA ALA A 115 2.74 7.55 7.89
C ALA A 115 4.03 7.89 7.12
N THR A 116 4.33 7.10 6.08
CA THR A 116 5.55 7.29 5.27
C THR A 116 5.26 7.16 3.76
N GLY A 117 6.15 7.71 2.93
CA GLY A 117 6.05 7.67 1.47
C GLY A 117 6.07 6.26 0.86
N THR A 118 5.65 6.13 -0.40
CA THR A 118 5.77 4.88 -1.17
C THR A 118 7.23 4.42 -1.24
N GLY A 119 7.46 3.10 -1.22
CA GLY A 119 8.82 2.54 -1.26
C GLY A 119 9.67 2.72 0.01
N SER A 120 9.15 3.31 1.09
CA SER A 120 9.91 3.57 2.33
C SER A 120 10.13 2.33 3.22
N GLY A 121 9.76 1.14 2.77
CA GLY A 121 9.78 -0.07 3.60
C GLY A 121 8.68 -0.12 4.68
N LYS A 122 7.45 0.33 4.34
CA LYS A 122 6.27 0.23 5.23
C LYS A 122 5.90 -1.21 5.57
N THR A 123 6.07 -2.12 4.62
CA THR A 123 5.71 -3.53 4.80
C THR A 123 6.51 -4.14 5.95
N GLU A 124 7.81 -3.88 5.99
CA GLU A 124 8.74 -4.35 7.00
C GLU A 124 8.33 -3.90 8.40
N CYS A 125 7.88 -2.63 8.52
CA CYS A 125 7.48 -2.00 9.79
C CYS A 125 6.48 -2.86 10.59
N PHE A 126 5.50 -3.47 9.92
CA PHE A 126 4.50 -4.32 10.58
C PHE A 126 4.78 -5.82 10.40
N LEU A 127 5.35 -6.22 9.25
CA LEU A 127 5.48 -7.64 8.92
C LEU A 127 6.50 -8.34 9.81
N ILE A 128 7.64 -7.71 10.10
CA ILE A 128 8.68 -8.34 10.90
C ILE A 128 8.21 -8.57 12.35
N PRO A 129 7.61 -7.58 13.05
CA PRO A 129 7.02 -7.82 14.37
C PRO A 129 5.96 -8.91 14.37
N VAL A 130 5.09 -8.96 13.36
CA VAL A 130 4.06 -10.01 13.21
C VAL A 130 4.70 -11.39 13.05
N LEU A 131 5.72 -11.51 12.20
CA LEU A 131 6.43 -12.78 12.01
C LEU A 131 7.14 -13.24 13.29
N GLU A 132 7.71 -12.32 14.06
CA GLU A 132 8.33 -12.65 15.35
C GLU A 132 7.28 -13.12 16.36
N HIS A 133 6.12 -12.45 16.43
CA HIS A 133 4.99 -12.92 17.23
C HIS A 133 4.57 -14.34 16.82
N CYS A 134 4.31 -14.59 15.53
CA CYS A 134 3.93 -15.91 15.04
C CYS A 134 4.99 -16.97 15.32
N ARG A 135 6.28 -16.62 15.27
CA ARG A 135 7.39 -17.53 15.59
C ARG A 135 7.42 -17.91 17.07
N ILE A 136 7.19 -16.95 17.97
CA ILE A 136 7.16 -17.20 19.43
C ILE A 136 6.02 -18.15 19.79
N TYR A 137 4.85 -17.95 19.19
CA TYR A 137 3.63 -18.71 19.50
C TYR A 137 3.36 -19.84 18.50
N SER A 138 4.35 -20.29 17.72
CA SER A 138 4.14 -21.20 16.58
C SER A 138 3.62 -22.60 16.96
N GLN A 139 3.64 -22.95 18.25
CA GLN A 139 3.10 -24.21 18.77
C GLN A 139 1.62 -24.09 19.16
N GLU A 140 1.10 -22.88 19.25
CA GLU A 140 -0.32 -22.62 19.52
C GLU A 140 -1.09 -22.71 18.21
N GLY A 141 -2.26 -23.35 18.23
CA GLY A 141 -3.15 -23.38 17.07
C GLY A 141 -3.84 -22.04 16.82
N GLY A 142 -4.37 -21.86 15.61
CA GLY A 142 -5.22 -20.71 15.28
C GLY A 142 -4.49 -19.51 14.70
N ILE A 143 -5.29 -18.52 14.27
CA ILE A 143 -4.84 -17.30 13.60
C ILE A 143 -4.27 -16.34 14.63
N LYS A 144 -3.00 -15.96 14.46
CA LYS A 144 -2.27 -15.04 15.35
C LYS A 144 -2.24 -13.61 14.81
N ALA A 145 -2.36 -13.46 13.50
CA ALA A 145 -2.41 -12.15 12.85
C ALA A 145 -3.32 -12.16 11.62
N ILE A 146 -4.07 -11.08 11.45
CA ILE A 146 -4.90 -10.83 10.26
C ILE A 146 -4.34 -9.62 9.52
N LEU A 147 -4.03 -9.80 8.24
CA LEU A 147 -3.60 -8.73 7.34
C LEU A 147 -4.74 -8.41 6.37
N ILE A 148 -5.34 -7.22 6.53
CA ILE A 148 -6.45 -6.78 5.71
C ILE A 148 -5.94 -5.85 4.60
N TYR A 149 -6.19 -6.25 3.36
CA TYR A 149 -5.86 -5.45 2.18
C TYR A 149 -7.13 -4.92 1.50
N PRO A 150 -7.10 -3.70 0.93
CA PRO A 150 -8.26 -3.11 0.28
C PRO A 150 -8.62 -3.78 -1.06
N MET A 151 -7.66 -4.44 -1.72
CA MET A 151 -7.83 -5.03 -3.04
C MET A 151 -7.26 -6.46 -3.08
N ASN A 152 -7.95 -7.37 -3.78
CA ASN A 152 -7.50 -8.77 -3.95
C ASN A 152 -6.11 -8.85 -4.59
N ALA A 153 -5.87 -8.09 -5.66
CA ALA A 153 -4.58 -8.07 -6.34
C ALA A 153 -3.42 -7.70 -5.40
N LEU A 154 -3.61 -6.68 -4.55
CA LEU A 154 -2.61 -6.28 -3.57
C LEU A 154 -2.40 -7.39 -2.51
N ALA A 155 -3.48 -8.04 -2.07
CA ALA A 155 -3.38 -9.15 -1.12
C ALA A 155 -2.57 -10.32 -1.71
N THR A 156 -2.81 -10.68 -2.98
CA THR A 156 -2.09 -11.72 -3.71
C THR A 156 -0.60 -11.39 -3.87
N ASP A 157 -0.27 -10.15 -4.23
CA ASP A 157 1.13 -9.71 -4.34
C ASP A 157 1.85 -9.76 -2.99
N GLN A 158 1.20 -9.30 -1.91
CA GLN A 158 1.77 -9.38 -0.57
C GLN A 158 1.88 -10.83 -0.08
N ALA A 159 0.93 -11.70 -0.41
CA ALA A 159 0.97 -13.13 -0.09
C ALA A 159 2.23 -13.80 -0.66
N LYS A 160 2.51 -13.57 -1.95
CA LYS A 160 3.71 -14.09 -2.61
C LYS A 160 4.99 -13.59 -1.94
N ARG A 161 5.02 -12.33 -1.53
CA ARG A 161 6.17 -11.74 -0.81
C ARG A 161 6.37 -12.39 0.56
N ILE A 162 5.29 -12.61 1.30
CA ILE A 162 5.30 -13.24 2.63
C ILE A 162 5.74 -14.70 2.53
N ALA A 163 5.23 -15.47 1.56
CA ALA A 163 5.66 -16.85 1.31
C ALA A 163 7.18 -16.95 1.08
N LYS A 164 7.71 -16.06 0.23
CA LYS A 164 9.16 -15.99 -0.02
C LYS A 164 9.95 -15.66 1.23
N PHE A 165 9.50 -14.66 1.99
CA PHE A 165 10.18 -14.19 3.21
C PHE A 165 10.21 -15.27 4.29
N ILE A 166 9.08 -15.94 4.54
CA ILE A 166 9.02 -17.06 5.50
C ILE A 166 9.92 -18.20 5.03
N ASN A 167 9.88 -18.56 3.75
CA ASN A 167 10.69 -19.66 3.22
C ASN A 167 12.20 -19.34 3.21
N SER A 168 12.62 -18.08 3.09
CA SER A 168 14.04 -17.70 3.11
C SER A 168 14.67 -17.75 4.50
N ILE A 169 13.89 -17.75 5.58
CA ILE A 169 14.39 -17.65 6.95
C ILE A 169 14.21 -19.00 7.67
N PRO A 170 15.31 -19.70 8.04
CA PRO A 170 15.23 -21.02 8.67
C PRO A 170 14.44 -21.07 9.99
N SER A 171 14.42 -19.98 10.74
CA SER A 171 13.66 -19.88 12.00
C SER A 171 12.14 -19.79 11.79
N LEU A 172 11.69 -19.43 10.59
CA LEU A 172 10.28 -19.29 10.23
C LEU A 172 9.80 -20.45 9.34
N LYS A 173 10.65 -20.92 8.42
CA LYS A 173 10.33 -21.96 7.46
C LYS A 173 9.87 -23.24 8.16
N GLY A 174 8.65 -23.68 7.83
CA GLY A 174 8.04 -24.89 8.40
C GLY A 174 7.53 -24.72 9.84
N LYS A 175 7.62 -23.52 10.42
CA LYS A 175 7.08 -23.19 11.74
C LYS A 175 5.96 -22.16 11.67
N VAL A 176 6.09 -21.17 10.80
CA VAL A 176 5.07 -20.15 10.56
C VAL A 176 4.40 -20.42 9.22
N THR A 177 3.08 -20.32 9.20
CA THR A 177 2.22 -20.55 8.04
C THR A 177 1.43 -19.29 7.73
N ALA A 178 1.21 -19.04 6.44
CA ALA A 178 0.36 -17.96 5.97
C ALA A 178 -0.69 -18.51 5.01
N GLY A 179 -1.86 -17.90 5.01
CA GLY A 179 -2.96 -18.21 4.11
C GLY A 179 -3.57 -16.97 3.50
N LEU A 180 -4.12 -17.10 2.29
CA LEU A 180 -4.85 -16.04 1.61
C LEU A 180 -6.30 -16.47 1.41
N TYR A 181 -7.21 -15.73 2.04
CA TYR A 181 -8.65 -15.93 1.93
C TYR A 181 -9.29 -14.71 1.29
N VAL A 182 -9.48 -14.77 -0.04
CA VAL A 182 -10.16 -13.74 -0.85
C VAL A 182 -11.33 -14.36 -1.60
N GLY A 183 -12.21 -13.50 -2.15
CA GLY A 183 -13.47 -13.94 -2.75
C GLY A 183 -13.29 -14.83 -3.99
N GLU A 184 -12.31 -14.51 -4.84
CA GLU A 184 -11.96 -15.28 -6.02
C GLU A 184 -11.34 -16.63 -5.64
N GLU A 185 -11.78 -17.70 -6.30
CA GLU A 185 -11.12 -19.00 -6.18
C GLU A 185 -9.83 -19.00 -7.00
N ASP A 186 -8.73 -19.43 -6.39
CA ASP A 186 -7.47 -19.66 -7.11
C ASP A 186 -7.69 -20.83 -8.07
N GLU A 187 -7.37 -20.67 -9.35
CA GLU A 187 -7.49 -21.75 -10.35
C GLU A 187 -6.72 -23.01 -9.93
N ASN A 188 -5.64 -22.83 -9.18
CA ASN A 188 -4.83 -23.92 -8.62
C ASN A 188 -4.63 -23.71 -7.10
N PRO A 189 -5.61 -24.11 -6.28
CA PRO A 189 -5.55 -23.96 -4.83
C PRO A 189 -4.35 -24.69 -4.24
N THR A 190 -3.62 -24.00 -3.36
CA THR A 190 -2.43 -24.52 -2.71
C THR A 190 -2.78 -24.91 -1.28
N LYS A 191 -2.68 -26.21 -0.95
CA LYS A 191 -2.99 -26.75 0.38
C LYS A 191 -1.85 -26.59 1.38
N VAL A 192 -0.61 -26.58 0.90
CA VAL A 192 0.60 -26.45 1.72
C VAL A 192 1.41 -25.28 1.20
N MET A 193 1.82 -24.40 2.11
CA MET A 193 2.64 -23.24 1.76
C MET A 193 3.94 -23.67 1.05
N THR A 194 4.24 -23.03 -0.08
CA THR A 194 5.46 -23.20 -0.85
C THR A 194 6.31 -21.94 -0.76
N LYS A 195 7.47 -21.91 -1.44
CA LYS A 195 8.31 -20.71 -1.50
C LYS A 195 7.61 -19.56 -2.23
N GLU A 196 6.73 -19.85 -3.18
CA GLU A 196 6.10 -18.85 -4.04
C GLU A 196 4.61 -18.60 -3.73
N LYS A 197 3.92 -19.53 -3.07
CA LYS A 197 2.50 -19.42 -2.74
C LYS A 197 2.22 -19.74 -1.27
N VAL A 198 1.36 -18.93 -0.66
CA VAL A 198 0.72 -19.23 0.63
C VAL A 198 -0.38 -20.27 0.47
N ILE A 199 -0.99 -20.72 1.56
CA ILE A 199 -2.15 -21.62 1.50
C ILE A 199 -3.34 -20.83 0.91
N THR A 200 -3.91 -21.30 -0.20
CA THR A 200 -5.07 -20.68 -0.87
C THR A 200 -6.30 -21.59 -0.92
N ASP A 201 -6.15 -22.86 -0.53
CA ASP A 201 -7.26 -23.80 -0.43
C ASP A 201 -8.17 -23.47 0.76
N LYS A 202 -9.38 -22.97 0.49
CA LYS A 202 -10.33 -22.51 1.50
C LYS A 202 -10.71 -23.60 2.51
N GLN A 203 -10.85 -24.85 2.06
CA GLN A 203 -11.17 -25.97 2.96
C GLN A 203 -10.02 -26.24 3.93
N THR A 204 -8.78 -26.20 3.44
CA THR A 204 -7.58 -26.35 4.27
C THR A 204 -7.46 -25.20 5.28
N LEU A 205 -7.71 -23.96 4.86
CA LEU A 205 -7.68 -22.79 5.76
C LEU A 205 -8.72 -22.89 6.89
N LEU A 206 -9.88 -23.47 6.63
CA LEU A 206 -10.93 -23.68 7.64
C LEU A 206 -10.60 -24.85 8.58
N ALA A 207 -10.07 -25.95 8.03
CA ALA A 207 -9.75 -27.15 8.80
C ALA A 207 -8.47 -27.02 9.63
N SER A 208 -7.48 -26.28 9.13
CA SER A 208 -6.19 -26.03 9.77
C SER A 208 -5.81 -24.56 9.57
N PRO A 209 -6.25 -23.67 10.49
CA PRO A 209 -6.04 -22.24 10.35
C PRO A 209 -4.55 -21.87 10.33
N PRO A 210 -4.10 -20.97 9.43
CA PRO A 210 -2.72 -20.53 9.37
C PRO A 210 -2.41 -19.55 10.52
N ASP A 211 -1.13 -19.33 10.81
CA ASP A 211 -0.70 -18.31 11.78
C ASP A 211 -1.06 -16.89 11.31
N ILE A 212 -0.94 -16.65 10.00
CA ILE A 212 -1.21 -15.35 9.37
C ILE A 212 -2.30 -15.51 8.31
N LEU A 213 -3.42 -14.82 8.48
CA LEU A 213 -4.49 -14.76 7.49
C LEU A 213 -4.44 -13.44 6.72
N LEU A 214 -4.21 -13.52 5.40
CA LEU A 214 -4.36 -12.40 4.48
C LEU A 214 -5.78 -12.41 3.91
N THR A 215 -6.47 -11.28 3.98
CA THR A 215 -7.84 -11.17 3.49
C THR A 215 -8.20 -9.73 3.09
N ASN A 216 -9.46 -9.49 2.74
CA ASN A 216 -10.03 -8.16 2.56
C ASN A 216 -11.19 -7.94 3.54
N TYR A 217 -11.67 -6.71 3.68
CA TYR A 217 -12.70 -6.40 4.68
C TYR A 217 -14.01 -7.18 4.47
N LYS A 218 -14.43 -7.41 3.23
CA LYS A 218 -15.66 -8.16 2.91
C LYS A 218 -15.56 -9.62 3.32
N MET A 219 -14.41 -10.23 3.06
CA MET A 219 -14.19 -11.64 3.36
C MET A 219 -13.95 -11.86 4.85
N LEU A 220 -13.30 -10.91 5.54
CA LEU A 220 -13.22 -10.95 7.00
C LEU A 220 -14.61 -10.89 7.63
N ASP A 221 -15.46 -9.96 7.18
CA ASP A 221 -16.84 -9.85 7.66
C ASP A 221 -17.62 -11.15 7.43
N TYR A 222 -17.46 -11.74 6.24
CA TYR A 222 -18.03 -13.06 5.94
C TYR A 222 -17.54 -14.17 6.89
N LEU A 223 -16.25 -14.24 7.19
CA LEU A 223 -15.66 -15.22 8.11
C LEU A 223 -16.07 -15.02 9.58
N LEU A 224 -16.46 -13.80 9.97
CA LEU A 224 -16.92 -13.52 11.33
C LEU A 224 -18.38 -13.91 11.56
N ILE A 225 -19.20 -13.96 10.51
CA ILE A 225 -20.64 -14.23 10.59
C ILE A 225 -20.96 -15.71 10.32
N GLN A 226 -20.16 -16.39 9.52
CA GLN A 226 -20.43 -17.77 9.10
C GLN A 226 -20.23 -18.78 10.25
N PRO A 227 -21.19 -19.68 10.52
CA PRO A 227 -21.06 -20.69 11.58
C PRO A 227 -19.87 -21.65 11.38
N ASN A 228 -19.53 -21.96 10.13
CA ASN A 228 -18.47 -22.90 9.79
C ASN A 228 -17.04 -22.34 9.97
N SER A 229 -16.89 -21.03 10.18
CA SER A 229 -15.61 -20.36 10.44
C SER A 229 -15.45 -19.94 11.90
N GLN A 230 -16.39 -20.30 12.79
CA GLN A 230 -16.32 -19.95 14.20
C GLN A 230 -15.09 -20.56 14.90
N SER A 231 -14.62 -21.74 14.45
CA SER A 231 -13.43 -22.41 14.99
C SER A 231 -12.10 -21.77 14.58
N LEU A 232 -12.13 -20.72 13.74
CA LEU A 232 -10.92 -19.98 13.35
C LEU A 232 -10.40 -19.04 14.45
N TRP A 233 -11.28 -18.65 15.38
CA TRP A 233 -11.10 -17.59 16.36
C TRP A 233 -10.96 -18.17 17.77
#